data_AF-A0A140E018-F1
#
_entry.id   AF-A0A140E018-F1
#
_cell.length_a   1.000
_cell.length_b   1.000
_cell.length_c   1.000
_cell.angle_alpha   90.00
_cell.angle_beta   90.00
_cell.angle_gamma   90.00
#
_symmetry.space_group_name_H-M   'P 1'
#
loop_
_entity.id
_entity.type
_entity.pdbx_description
1 polymer ?
#
loop_
_entity_poly.entity_id
_entity_poly.type
_entity_poly.pdbx_seq_one_letter_code
_entity_poly.pdbx_strand_id
1 'polypeptide(L)'
;MKIRIPALKVHQWLPEWDKVSWDDHQHRSTPPKNFMVLSMKAGDLRRLSAIYRRQAEGTPRTEDLGIQRRHDKKRSENIKQFVKYGYPYCDLTKHNQESGEHETLRKPGWLPTGIVINILKAGDTRMGSTVAADDLIDIVDTGGSLAELSYSQSMSADDWAPSGIAPIEVIDGQHRLWAFDDSDFAPDFEMPVIAFHGLDISWQAYLFWSINIKPVKINTSLAFDMYPLLRAEDWLEKEGHKVYKEARAQELVETLWLHPESPWKNRIDMLATPNNPYVRQAAWIRTIISSFIKPVDAKRSSGGLFGEIKNSNSEVLPWNRAQQAAFLIYVGRELCSEIRKSRHDWAVKLREDCVTDMLDQDFEPAMFGKKTFLNTDQGIRALWLVVNDIFISHLAEWRLYEWHPVDEYGNCSEEVISKELQNIASLPMAGVIFRLAQSLASFDWRTSTAPGLEKDQISLRKGFKGSGGYVDLKRLILEHIAEGAVATDVSEAAAAVLKF
;
A
#
# COMPACT_ATOMS: atom_id res chain seq x y z
N MET A 1 -39.95 -1.49 14.90
CA MET A 1 -40.37 -0.27 14.16
C MET A 1 -39.21 0.13 13.27
N LYS A 2 -39.47 0.55 12.02
CA LYS A 2 -38.40 0.89 11.05
C LYS A 2 -38.29 2.41 10.92
N ILE A 3 -37.07 2.91 10.88
CA ILE A 3 -36.77 4.29 10.49
C ILE A 3 -36.78 4.36 8.97
N ARG A 4 -37.28 5.48 8.43
CA ARG A 4 -37.47 5.70 7.00
C ARG A 4 -36.87 7.02 6.61
N ILE A 5 -35.97 7.02 5.63
CA ILE A 5 -35.33 8.23 5.12
C ILE A 5 -35.68 8.38 3.63
N PRO A 6 -36.30 9.51 3.24
CA PRO A 6 -36.61 9.76 1.84
C PRO A 6 -35.33 10.02 1.05
N ALA A 7 -35.29 9.50 -0.18
CA ALA A 7 -34.18 9.62 -1.10
C ALA A 7 -34.66 9.90 -2.52
N LEU A 8 -33.83 10.62 -3.28
CA LEU A 8 -34.03 10.88 -4.70
C LEU A 8 -33.13 9.97 -5.53
N LYS A 9 -33.72 9.15 -6.38
CA LYS A 9 -33.01 8.36 -7.38
C LYS A 9 -32.52 9.28 -8.49
N VAL A 10 -31.22 9.24 -8.75
CA VAL A 10 -30.55 10.01 -9.80
C VAL A 10 -30.08 9.05 -10.87
N HIS A 11 -30.57 9.26 -12.09
CA HIS A 11 -30.17 8.50 -13.26
C HIS A 11 -29.04 9.23 -14.01
N GLN A 12 -27.86 8.62 -14.06
CA GLN A 12 -26.72 9.12 -14.84
C GLN A 12 -26.19 8.06 -15.82
N TRP A 13 -26.95 6.98 -16.05
CA TRP A 13 -26.59 5.97 -17.03
C TRP A 13 -26.83 6.50 -18.44
N LEU A 14 -25.82 6.34 -19.29
CA LEU A 14 -25.86 6.64 -20.72
C LEU A 14 -25.76 5.36 -21.56
N PRO A 15 -26.35 5.31 -22.77
CA PRO A 15 -26.29 4.12 -23.64
C PRO A 15 -24.87 3.69 -24.03
N GLU A 16 -23.89 4.59 -24.01
CA GLU A 16 -22.50 4.28 -24.26
C GLU A 16 -21.93 3.25 -23.28
N TRP A 17 -22.44 3.23 -22.03
CA TRP A 17 -21.99 2.30 -21.00
C TRP A 17 -22.53 0.89 -21.20
N ASP A 18 -23.59 0.71 -21.99
CA ASP A 18 -24.10 -0.63 -22.36
C ASP A 18 -23.14 -1.36 -23.32
N LYS A 19 -22.14 -0.67 -23.87
CA LYS A 19 -21.09 -1.26 -24.74
C LYS A 19 -19.90 -1.80 -23.95
N VAL A 20 -19.83 -1.55 -22.65
CA VAL A 20 -18.73 -2.00 -21.80
C VAL A 20 -19.01 -3.44 -21.37
N SER A 21 -17.99 -4.30 -21.46
CA SER A 21 -18.08 -5.68 -20.96
C SER A 21 -17.81 -5.68 -19.47
N TRP A 22 -18.80 -6.08 -18.68
CA TRP A 22 -18.70 -6.24 -17.23
C TRP A 22 -18.31 -7.69 -16.90
N ASP A 23 -17.47 -7.89 -15.88
CA ASP A 23 -16.99 -9.21 -15.45
C ASP A 23 -17.05 -9.31 -13.93
N ASP A 24 -18.04 -10.04 -13.42
CA ASP A 24 -18.26 -10.27 -11.99
C ASP A 24 -17.07 -10.98 -11.34
N HIS A 25 -16.34 -11.81 -12.10
CA HIS A 25 -15.19 -12.54 -11.56
C HIS A 25 -14.00 -11.62 -11.29
N GLN A 26 -13.90 -10.47 -11.95
CA GLN A 26 -12.81 -9.49 -11.73
C GLN A 26 -13.19 -8.37 -10.78
N HIS A 27 -14.23 -8.55 -9.96
CA HIS A 27 -14.82 -7.49 -9.16
C HIS A 27 -15.34 -6.31 -10.01
N ARG A 28 -15.66 -6.51 -11.29
CA ARG A 28 -16.21 -5.49 -12.20
C ARG A 28 -17.65 -5.79 -12.57
N SER A 29 -18.44 -6.11 -11.55
CA SER A 29 -19.86 -6.34 -11.72
C SER A 29 -20.56 -5.12 -12.29
N THR A 30 -21.69 -5.34 -12.99
CA THR A 30 -22.43 -4.24 -13.62
C THR A 30 -22.87 -3.22 -12.56
N PRO A 31 -22.39 -1.96 -12.60
CA PRO A 31 -22.75 -0.98 -11.57
C PRO A 31 -24.23 -0.60 -11.66
N PRO A 32 -24.85 -0.17 -10.55
CA PRO A 32 -26.24 0.26 -10.55
C PRO A 32 -26.43 1.49 -11.44
N LYS A 33 -27.48 1.48 -12.26
CA LYS A 33 -27.80 2.57 -13.20
C LYS A 33 -28.22 3.88 -12.52
N ASN A 34 -28.58 3.79 -11.25
CA ASN A 34 -29.02 4.92 -10.43
C ASN A 34 -28.25 4.91 -9.11
N PHE A 35 -27.93 6.10 -8.61
CA PHE A 35 -27.57 6.31 -7.21
C PHE A 35 -28.65 7.15 -6.53
N MET A 36 -28.53 7.35 -5.23
CA MET A 36 -29.50 8.08 -4.43
C MET A 36 -28.88 9.32 -3.81
N VAL A 37 -29.66 10.39 -3.70
CA VAL A 37 -29.32 11.57 -2.90
C VAL A 37 -30.31 11.69 -1.76
N LEU A 38 -29.82 11.76 -0.52
CA LEU A 38 -30.63 11.90 0.68
C LEU A 38 -29.95 12.83 1.71
N SER A 39 -30.71 13.19 2.75
CA SER A 39 -30.19 13.86 3.95
C SER A 39 -30.13 12.86 5.09
N MET A 40 -29.04 12.83 5.85
CA MET A 40 -28.89 11.96 7.02
C MET A 40 -28.16 12.70 8.13
N LYS A 41 -28.55 12.45 9.38
CA LYS A 41 -27.82 12.98 10.55
C LYS A 41 -26.38 12.48 10.51
N ALA A 42 -25.42 13.39 10.74
CA ALA A 42 -24.00 13.05 10.71
C ALA A 42 -23.65 11.98 11.75
N GLY A 43 -24.27 12.03 12.93
CA GLY A 43 -24.12 11.03 13.99
C GLY A 43 -24.63 9.63 13.58
N ASP A 44 -25.80 9.55 12.95
CA ASP A 44 -26.36 8.28 12.45
C ASP A 44 -25.47 7.71 11.34
N LEU A 45 -25.09 8.55 10.38
CA LEU A 45 -24.24 8.13 9.27
C LEU A 45 -22.89 7.61 9.76
N ARG A 46 -22.29 8.27 10.76
CA ARG A 46 -21.04 7.83 11.39
C ARG A 46 -21.21 6.47 12.08
N ARG A 47 -22.29 6.30 12.85
CA ARG A 47 -22.59 5.08 13.60
C ARG A 47 -22.77 3.87 12.67
N LEU A 48 -23.53 4.06 11.59
CA LEU A 48 -23.81 3.03 10.60
C LEU A 48 -22.64 2.68 9.68
N SER A 49 -21.54 3.45 9.70
CA SER A 49 -20.45 3.31 8.73
C SER A 49 -19.12 2.77 9.28
N ALA A 50 -19.15 2.13 10.46
CA ALA A 50 -17.97 1.55 11.14
C ALA A 50 -16.76 2.51 11.26
N ILE A 51 -16.97 3.83 11.29
CA ILE A 51 -15.87 4.77 11.47
C ILE A 51 -15.49 4.83 12.96
N TYR A 52 -14.92 3.78 13.53
CA TYR A 52 -14.59 3.71 14.95
C TYR A 52 -13.33 4.51 15.32
N ARG A 53 -13.39 5.23 16.45
CA ARG A 53 -12.20 5.60 17.24
C ARG A 53 -11.66 4.31 17.87
N ARG A 54 -10.57 3.74 17.34
CA ARG A 54 -9.91 2.61 18.02
C ARG A 54 -9.32 3.11 19.36
N GLN A 55 -9.95 2.74 20.48
CA GLN A 55 -9.25 2.63 21.76
C GLN A 55 -8.39 1.38 21.73
N ALA A 56 -7.18 1.50 22.24
CA ALA A 56 -6.14 0.49 22.17
C ALA A 56 -6.40 -0.63 23.18
N GLU A 57 -7.30 -1.56 22.89
CA GLU A 57 -7.43 -2.78 23.70
C GLU A 57 -7.92 -3.97 22.86
N GLY A 58 -6.97 -4.84 22.48
CA GLY A 58 -7.15 -6.30 22.55
C GLY A 58 -7.82 -7.08 21.41
N THR A 59 -8.63 -6.50 20.52
CA THR A 59 -9.33 -7.30 19.48
C THR A 59 -8.66 -7.26 18.09
N PRO A 60 -8.58 -8.40 17.36
CA PRO A 60 -7.95 -8.50 16.05
C PRO A 60 -8.62 -7.60 15.00
N ARG A 61 -7.80 -6.84 14.27
CA ARG A 61 -8.19 -5.87 13.22
C ARG A 61 -8.53 -6.54 11.87
N THR A 62 -9.34 -7.60 11.88
CA THR A 62 -9.60 -8.42 10.69
C THR A 62 -10.61 -7.84 9.70
N GLU A 63 -11.21 -6.68 9.97
CA GLU A 63 -12.44 -6.25 9.26
C GLU A 63 -12.32 -5.00 8.37
N ASP A 64 -11.16 -4.34 8.27
CA ASP A 64 -11.02 -3.12 7.45
C ASP A 64 -10.26 -3.39 6.14
N LEU A 65 -10.97 -3.30 5.01
CA LEU A 65 -10.48 -3.45 3.63
C LEU A 65 -9.47 -2.36 3.16
N GLY A 66 -8.86 -1.60 4.07
CA GLY A 66 -8.01 -0.45 3.72
C GLY A 66 -8.75 0.70 3.02
N ILE A 67 -10.09 0.66 2.96
CA ILE A 67 -10.95 1.70 2.33
C ILE A 67 -11.01 2.96 3.21
N GLN A 68 -10.83 2.81 4.51
CA GLN A 68 -10.90 3.90 5.47
C GLN A 68 -9.53 4.57 5.65
N ARG A 69 -9.49 5.90 5.48
CA ARG A 69 -8.37 6.74 5.90
C ARG A 69 -8.25 6.66 7.43
N ARG A 70 -7.06 6.78 8.01
CA ARG A 70 -6.88 6.81 9.49
C ARG A 70 -7.28 8.15 10.09
N HIS A 71 -7.94 8.27 11.24
CA HIS A 71 -8.39 9.59 11.74
C HIS A 71 -7.28 10.68 11.89
N ASP A 72 -7.30 11.74 11.06
CA ASP A 72 -6.52 12.98 11.31
C ASP A 72 -7.28 13.87 12.29
N LYS A 73 -6.87 13.80 13.56
CA LYS A 73 -7.47 14.57 14.66
C LYS A 73 -7.39 16.09 14.46
N LYS A 74 -6.34 16.59 13.82
CA LYS A 74 -6.19 18.04 13.61
C LYS A 74 -7.18 18.51 12.54
N ARG A 75 -7.32 17.75 11.46
CA ARG A 75 -8.24 18.09 10.39
C ARG A 75 -9.71 17.93 10.79
N SER A 76 -10.07 16.91 11.56
CA SER A 76 -11.42 16.77 12.10
C SER A 76 -11.75 17.86 13.11
N GLU A 77 -10.82 18.23 13.99
CA GLU A 77 -11.00 19.33 14.93
C GLU A 77 -11.20 20.67 14.19
N ASN A 78 -10.40 20.94 13.15
CA ASN A 78 -10.60 22.13 12.33
C ASN A 78 -12.00 22.16 11.67
N ILE A 79 -12.48 21.00 11.19
CA ILE A 79 -13.85 20.89 10.65
C ILE A 79 -14.88 21.12 11.75
N LYS A 80 -14.67 20.57 12.96
CA LYS A 80 -15.54 20.79 14.13
C LYS A 80 -15.64 22.28 14.48
N GLN A 81 -14.51 22.98 14.51
CA GLN A 81 -14.45 24.43 14.73
C GLN A 81 -15.15 25.21 13.60
N PHE A 82 -14.94 24.82 12.34
CA PHE A 82 -15.63 25.42 11.20
C PHE A 82 -17.16 25.24 11.29
N VAL A 83 -17.66 24.04 11.62
CA VAL A 83 -19.09 23.78 11.80
C VAL A 83 -19.68 24.66 12.90
N LYS A 84 -18.95 24.84 14.01
CA LYS A 84 -19.41 25.61 15.17
C LYS A 84 -19.42 27.13 14.95
N TYR A 85 -18.42 27.68 14.26
CA TYR A 85 -18.19 29.12 14.20
C TYR A 85 -18.11 29.73 12.79
N GLY A 86 -17.91 28.89 11.77
CA GLY A 86 -17.70 29.30 10.38
C GLY A 86 -16.39 30.04 10.13
N TYR A 87 -16.07 30.22 8.86
CA TYR A 87 -14.94 31.04 8.43
C TYR A 87 -15.34 32.53 8.33
N PRO A 88 -14.50 33.49 8.77
CA PRO A 88 -13.12 33.34 9.23
C PRO A 88 -12.95 33.10 10.74
N TYR A 89 -14.03 33.07 11.53
CA TYR A 89 -13.94 33.00 13.00
C TYR A 89 -13.21 31.74 13.51
N CYS A 90 -13.40 30.60 12.84
CA CYS A 90 -12.77 29.33 13.20
C CYS A 90 -11.23 29.34 13.14
N ASP A 91 -10.63 30.25 12.35
CA ASP A 91 -9.18 30.35 12.14
C ASP A 91 -8.50 31.37 13.07
N LEU A 92 -9.28 32.07 13.91
CA LEU A 92 -8.75 33.00 14.90
C LEU A 92 -8.01 32.27 16.03
N THR A 93 -7.02 32.94 16.62
CA THR A 93 -6.36 32.43 17.83
C THR A 93 -7.35 32.39 19.00
N LYS A 94 -7.15 31.46 19.95
CA LYS A 94 -8.03 31.34 21.13
C LYS A 94 -8.18 32.66 21.89
N HIS A 95 -7.09 33.41 22.03
CA HIS A 95 -7.10 34.74 22.67
C HIS A 95 -8.06 35.73 21.98
N ASN A 96 -8.09 35.73 20.64
CA ASN A 96 -8.96 36.59 19.85
C ASN A 96 -10.42 36.10 19.80
N GLN A 97 -10.65 34.81 20.06
CA GLN A 97 -12.00 34.26 20.21
C GLN A 97 -12.58 34.57 21.60
N GLU A 98 -11.72 34.65 22.62
CA GLU A 98 -12.11 34.93 24.01
C GLU A 98 -12.27 36.43 24.31
N SER A 99 -11.63 37.32 23.52
CA SER A 99 -11.73 38.78 23.69
C SER A 99 -13.11 39.35 23.37
N GLY A 100 -13.96 38.61 22.65
CA GLY A 100 -15.31 39.05 22.25
C GLY A 100 -15.35 40.12 21.16
N GLU A 101 -14.19 40.71 20.78
CA GLU A 101 -14.10 41.80 19.80
C GLU A 101 -14.46 41.37 18.36
N HIS A 102 -14.42 40.05 18.09
CA HIS A 102 -14.58 39.48 16.75
C HIS A 102 -15.85 38.65 16.56
N GLU A 103 -16.82 38.73 17.49
CA GLU A 103 -18.09 37.99 17.44
C GLU A 103 -18.86 38.20 16.13
N THR A 104 -18.75 39.37 15.50
CA THR A 104 -19.38 39.70 14.20
C THR A 104 -18.83 38.87 13.03
N LEU A 105 -17.65 38.25 13.20
CA LEU A 105 -17.02 37.38 12.19
C LEU A 105 -17.58 35.96 12.19
N ARG A 106 -18.44 35.58 13.14
CA ARG A 106 -19.12 34.27 13.11
C ARG A 106 -19.98 34.14 11.86
N LYS A 107 -19.95 32.96 11.25
CA LYS A 107 -20.73 32.60 10.07
C LYS A 107 -21.23 31.16 10.20
N PRO A 108 -22.28 30.76 9.48
CA PRO A 108 -22.69 29.36 9.45
C PRO A 108 -21.60 28.46 8.84
N GLY A 109 -21.27 27.36 9.53
CA GLY A 109 -20.32 26.36 9.05
C GLY A 109 -20.98 25.30 8.17
N TRP A 110 -21.46 25.69 6.99
CA TRP A 110 -22.16 24.76 6.08
C TRP A 110 -21.22 23.77 5.40
N LEU A 111 -21.62 22.50 5.35
CA LEU A 111 -20.93 21.44 4.63
C LEU A 111 -21.79 20.97 3.44
N PRO A 112 -21.85 21.74 2.32
CA PRO A 112 -22.77 21.48 1.22
C PRO A 112 -22.36 20.29 0.33
N THR A 113 -21.12 19.81 0.46
CA THR A 113 -20.60 18.71 -0.34
C THR A 113 -21.14 17.38 0.17
N GLY A 114 -21.59 16.50 -0.74
CA GLY A 114 -22.09 15.17 -0.39
C GLY A 114 -21.04 14.29 0.28
N ILE A 115 -21.46 13.43 1.22
CA ILE A 115 -20.70 12.25 1.64
C ILE A 115 -21.05 11.12 0.68
N VAL A 116 -20.03 10.47 0.10
CA VAL A 116 -20.25 9.38 -0.86
C VAL A 116 -20.14 8.06 -0.13
N ILE A 117 -21.19 7.24 -0.18
CA ILE A 117 -21.28 5.98 0.54
C ILE A 117 -21.75 4.84 -0.37
N ASN A 118 -21.40 3.62 0.02
CA ASN A 118 -21.98 2.39 -0.48
C ASN A 118 -22.76 1.68 0.63
N ILE A 119 -23.98 1.24 0.34
CA ILE A 119 -24.81 0.42 1.23
C ILE A 119 -24.67 -1.04 0.81
N LEU A 120 -24.30 -1.90 1.74
CA LEU A 120 -24.06 -3.33 1.50
C LEU A 120 -25.36 -4.14 1.40
N LYS A 121 -25.35 -5.18 0.55
CA LYS A 121 -26.44 -6.15 0.39
C LYS A 121 -26.25 -7.38 1.30
N ALA A 122 -27.32 -8.14 1.51
CA ALA A 122 -27.37 -9.36 2.33
C ALA A 122 -26.42 -10.51 1.91
N GLY A 123 -25.75 -10.39 0.75
CA GLY A 123 -24.75 -11.36 0.27
C GLY A 123 -23.39 -10.75 -0.03
N ASP A 124 -23.22 -9.44 0.17
CA ASP A 124 -21.93 -8.79 -0.08
C ASP A 124 -20.94 -9.28 0.98
N THR A 125 -19.88 -9.96 0.51
CA THR A 125 -18.87 -10.54 1.38
C THR A 125 -17.62 -9.66 1.37
N ARG A 126 -17.15 -9.29 2.56
CA ARG A 126 -15.91 -8.53 2.79
C ARG A 126 -14.96 -9.35 3.64
N MET A 127 -13.80 -9.73 3.09
CA MET A 127 -12.80 -10.54 3.81
C MET A 127 -13.37 -11.79 4.50
N GLY A 128 -14.39 -12.42 3.90
CA GLY A 128 -15.07 -13.60 4.46
C GLY A 128 -16.21 -13.33 5.44
N SER A 129 -16.55 -12.05 5.71
CA SER A 129 -17.65 -11.64 6.59
C SER A 129 -18.79 -10.95 5.82
N THR A 130 -20.01 -10.96 6.36
CA THR A 130 -21.22 -10.36 5.75
C THR A 130 -21.97 -9.49 6.75
N VAL A 131 -22.83 -8.58 6.27
CA VAL A 131 -23.71 -7.80 7.16
C VAL A 131 -24.72 -8.76 7.80
N ALA A 132 -24.93 -8.61 9.11
CA ALA A 132 -25.96 -9.38 9.81
C ALA A 132 -27.36 -9.00 9.31
N ALA A 133 -28.29 -9.95 9.27
CA ALA A 133 -29.64 -9.71 8.73
C ALA A 133 -30.39 -8.58 9.45
N ASP A 134 -30.14 -8.41 10.75
CA ASP A 134 -30.77 -7.37 11.58
C ASP A 134 -30.14 -5.97 11.39
N ASP A 135 -28.95 -5.91 10.80
CA ASP A 135 -28.18 -4.68 10.57
C ASP A 135 -28.30 -4.20 9.11
N LEU A 136 -29.13 -4.85 8.28
CA LEU A 136 -29.33 -4.49 6.88
C LEU A 136 -30.14 -3.20 6.71
N ILE A 137 -29.75 -2.43 5.68
CA ILE A 137 -30.48 -1.26 5.22
C ILE A 137 -31.22 -1.64 3.93
N ASP A 138 -32.53 -1.69 4.00
CA ASP A 138 -33.38 -1.96 2.85
C ASP A 138 -33.63 -0.68 2.05
N ILE A 139 -33.68 -0.79 0.73
CA ILE A 139 -34.10 0.30 -0.16
C ILE A 139 -35.43 -0.07 -0.81
N VAL A 140 -36.45 0.72 -0.51
CA VAL A 140 -37.81 0.56 -1.01
C VAL A 140 -38.05 1.57 -2.12
N ASP A 141 -38.42 1.11 -3.31
CA ASP A 141 -38.82 1.99 -4.41
C ASP A 141 -40.27 2.46 -4.17
N THR A 142 -40.44 3.75 -3.93
CA THR A 142 -41.76 4.37 -3.69
C THR A 142 -42.41 4.88 -4.97
N GLY A 143 -41.79 4.64 -6.13
CA GLY A 143 -42.29 5.03 -7.46
C GLY A 143 -41.64 6.30 -8.02
N GLY A 144 -41.51 6.35 -9.35
CA GLY A 144 -40.93 7.49 -10.06
C GLY A 144 -39.45 7.69 -9.75
N SER A 145 -39.07 8.90 -9.35
CA SER A 145 -37.70 9.27 -8.93
C SER A 145 -37.47 9.16 -7.42
N LEU A 146 -38.43 8.66 -6.64
CA LEU A 146 -38.32 8.57 -5.18
C LEU A 146 -37.93 7.15 -4.75
N ALA A 147 -37.15 7.08 -3.68
CA ALA A 147 -36.81 5.87 -2.94
C ALA A 147 -36.86 6.16 -1.45
N GLU A 148 -36.96 5.11 -0.64
CA GLU A 148 -36.94 5.19 0.81
C GLU A 148 -35.89 4.21 1.35
N LEU A 149 -34.95 4.70 2.15
CA LEU A 149 -34.04 3.85 2.90
C LEU A 149 -34.75 3.47 4.20
N SER A 150 -34.79 2.19 4.54
CA SER A 150 -35.40 1.71 5.77
C SER A 150 -34.48 0.78 6.54
N TYR A 151 -34.34 1.02 7.83
CA TYR A 151 -33.51 0.22 8.73
C TYR A 151 -34.15 0.11 10.12
N SER A 152 -33.68 -0.82 10.95
CA SER A 152 -34.28 -1.08 12.27
C SER A 152 -34.05 0.10 13.21
N GLN A 153 -35.08 0.48 13.99
CA GLN A 153 -34.95 1.55 15.00
C GLN A 153 -33.89 1.22 16.07
N SER A 154 -33.58 -0.06 16.31
CA SER A 154 -32.50 -0.47 17.20
C SER A 154 -31.14 0.08 16.77
N MET A 155 -30.93 0.33 15.47
CA MET A 155 -29.68 0.84 14.93
C MET A 155 -29.47 2.34 15.21
N SER A 156 -30.50 3.04 15.68
CA SER A 156 -30.42 4.44 16.13
C SER A 156 -30.24 4.58 17.65
N ALA A 157 -30.01 3.47 18.38
CA ALA A 157 -29.60 3.54 19.77
C ALA A 157 -28.12 3.98 19.87
N ASP A 158 -27.79 4.86 20.82
CA ASP A 158 -26.44 5.46 20.91
C ASP A 158 -25.34 4.44 21.24
N ASP A 159 -25.72 3.32 21.84
CA ASP A 159 -24.89 2.17 22.16
C ASP A 159 -24.90 1.07 21.09
N TRP A 160 -25.59 1.27 19.95
CA TRP A 160 -25.64 0.29 18.88
C TRP A 160 -24.26 0.10 18.23
N ALA A 161 -23.92 -1.16 18.00
CA ALA A 161 -22.78 -1.60 17.21
C ALA A 161 -23.24 -2.72 16.27
N PRO A 162 -22.65 -2.84 15.06
CA PRO A 162 -22.97 -3.91 14.13
C PRO A 162 -22.54 -5.25 14.73
N SER A 163 -23.33 -6.29 14.48
CA SER A 163 -23.03 -7.66 14.92
C SER A 163 -21.99 -8.35 14.02
N GLY A 164 -21.70 -7.78 12.86
CA GLY A 164 -20.66 -8.17 11.93
C GLY A 164 -20.07 -6.94 11.26
N ILE A 165 -19.98 -6.92 9.92
CA ILE A 165 -19.56 -5.70 9.21
C ILE A 165 -20.67 -4.64 9.23
N ALA A 166 -20.28 -3.37 9.32
CA ALA A 166 -21.24 -2.28 9.23
C ALA A 166 -21.93 -2.23 7.86
N PRO A 167 -23.21 -1.82 7.82
CA PRO A 167 -23.98 -1.81 6.58
C PRO A 167 -23.59 -0.71 5.58
N ILE A 168 -22.80 0.28 6.01
CA ILE A 168 -22.37 1.41 5.17
C ILE A 168 -20.84 1.45 5.06
N GLU A 169 -20.34 1.57 3.83
CA GLU A 169 -18.94 1.84 3.52
C GLU A 169 -18.80 3.30 3.04
N VAL A 170 -17.92 4.10 3.65
CA VAL A 170 -17.70 5.49 3.21
C VAL A 170 -16.59 5.57 2.17
N ILE A 171 -16.98 5.95 0.95
CA ILE A 171 -16.07 6.13 -0.19
C ILE A 171 -15.35 7.48 -0.11
N ASP A 172 -16.10 8.57 0.15
CA ASP A 172 -15.54 9.92 0.31
C ASP A 172 -16.24 10.70 1.42
N GLY A 173 -15.47 11.48 2.19
CA GLY A 173 -16.00 12.36 3.24
C GLY A 173 -15.75 11.90 4.67
N GLN A 174 -14.95 10.85 4.88
CA GLN A 174 -14.64 10.27 6.20
C GLN A 174 -14.18 11.31 7.24
N HIS A 175 -13.34 12.29 6.85
CA HIS A 175 -12.88 13.33 7.79
C HIS A 175 -13.98 14.28 8.24
N ARG A 176 -14.98 14.50 7.39
CA ARG A 176 -16.16 15.29 7.75
C ARG A 176 -16.96 14.54 8.79
N LEU A 177 -17.11 13.22 8.66
CA LEU A 177 -17.79 12.40 9.66
C LEU A 177 -17.02 12.30 10.99
N TRP A 178 -15.68 12.29 10.98
CA TRP A 178 -14.90 12.32 12.24
C TRP A 178 -15.11 13.58 13.08
N ALA A 179 -15.53 14.70 12.49
CA ALA A 179 -15.85 15.90 13.25
C ALA A 179 -17.08 15.72 14.17
N PHE A 180 -17.92 14.70 13.91
CA PHE A 180 -19.16 14.38 14.61
C PHE A 180 -19.06 13.10 15.44
N ASP A 181 -17.85 12.79 15.91
CA ASP A 181 -17.56 11.62 16.75
C ASP A 181 -17.96 11.81 18.22
N ASP A 182 -18.39 13.01 18.56
CA ASP A 182 -18.88 13.39 19.86
C ASP A 182 -20.41 13.44 19.75
N SER A 183 -21.11 12.52 20.41
CA SER A 183 -22.58 12.37 20.28
C SER A 183 -23.35 13.63 20.67
N ASP A 184 -22.77 14.44 21.56
CA ASP A 184 -23.35 15.69 22.02
C ASP A 184 -23.09 16.85 21.03
N PHE A 185 -22.14 16.67 20.10
CA PHE A 185 -21.79 17.69 19.13
C PHE A 185 -22.75 17.68 17.94
N ALA A 186 -23.63 18.68 17.90
CA ALA A 186 -24.54 18.95 16.78
C ALA A 186 -25.39 17.72 16.38
N PRO A 187 -26.20 17.16 17.30
CA PRO A 187 -26.90 15.87 17.11
C PRO A 187 -27.93 15.88 15.97
N ASP A 188 -28.47 17.06 15.64
CA ASP A 188 -29.42 17.24 14.53
C ASP A 188 -28.76 17.80 13.25
N PHE A 189 -27.43 17.83 13.19
CA PHE A 189 -26.72 18.30 12.00
C PHE A 189 -26.78 17.23 10.91
N GLU A 190 -27.47 17.55 9.82
CA GLU A 190 -27.58 16.68 8.67
C GLU A 190 -26.53 16.98 7.61
N MET A 191 -26.12 15.93 6.89
CA MET A 191 -25.25 16.04 5.73
C MET A 191 -25.97 15.56 4.47
N PRO A 192 -25.68 16.19 3.31
CA PRO A 192 -26.05 15.61 2.03
C PRO A 192 -25.27 14.30 1.84
N VAL A 193 -25.96 13.26 1.41
CA VAL A 193 -25.39 11.92 1.18
C VAL A 193 -25.70 11.48 -0.24
N ILE A 194 -24.67 10.99 -0.91
CA ILE A 194 -24.73 10.32 -2.22
C ILE A 194 -24.54 8.83 -1.95
N ALA A 195 -25.62 8.07 -2.00
CA ALA A 195 -25.64 6.65 -1.65
C ALA A 195 -25.75 5.76 -2.88
N PHE A 196 -24.84 4.80 -2.97
CA PHE A 196 -24.93 3.66 -3.88
C PHE A 196 -25.37 2.41 -3.11
N HIS A 197 -25.86 1.40 -3.83
CA HIS A 197 -26.36 0.17 -3.23
C HIS A 197 -25.74 -1.07 -3.88
N GLY A 198 -24.89 -1.75 -3.12
CA GLY A 198 -24.14 -2.94 -3.53
C GLY A 198 -23.18 -2.64 -4.67
N LEU A 199 -22.38 -1.59 -4.55
CA LEU A 199 -21.21 -1.39 -5.40
C LEU A 199 -20.12 -2.40 -5.04
N ASP A 200 -19.55 -2.97 -6.10
CA ASP A 200 -18.32 -3.72 -5.99
C ASP A 200 -17.16 -2.85 -5.48
N ILE A 201 -16.19 -3.50 -4.87
CA ILE A 201 -15.06 -2.83 -4.23
C ILE A 201 -14.17 -2.09 -5.24
N SER A 202 -14.06 -2.60 -6.47
CA SER A 202 -13.36 -1.91 -7.57
C SER A 202 -14.03 -0.58 -7.93
N TRP A 203 -15.37 -0.54 -7.97
CA TRP A 203 -16.13 0.65 -8.31
C TRP A 203 -16.03 1.72 -7.23
N GLN A 204 -15.97 1.30 -5.97
CA GLN A 204 -15.69 2.20 -4.86
C GLN A 204 -14.30 2.85 -5.02
N ALA A 205 -13.28 2.05 -5.36
CA ALA A 205 -11.95 2.56 -5.65
C ALA A 205 -11.94 3.53 -6.85
N TYR A 206 -12.65 3.20 -7.93
CA TYR A 206 -12.81 4.07 -9.11
C TYR A 206 -13.49 5.39 -8.78
N LEU A 207 -14.58 5.37 -7.99
CA LEU A 207 -15.28 6.58 -7.55
C LEU A 207 -14.36 7.44 -6.68
N PHE A 208 -13.67 6.84 -5.72
CA PHE A 208 -12.68 7.55 -4.91
C PHE A 208 -11.63 8.25 -5.79
N TRP A 209 -11.05 7.51 -6.75
CA TRP A 209 -10.03 8.02 -7.67
C TRP A 209 -10.56 9.18 -8.52
N SER A 210 -11.71 9.01 -9.15
CA SER A 210 -12.30 10.01 -10.06
C SER A 210 -12.71 11.29 -9.33
N ILE A 211 -13.19 11.19 -8.09
CA ILE A 211 -13.55 12.33 -7.24
C ILE A 211 -12.31 13.11 -6.79
N ASN A 212 -11.22 12.42 -6.43
CA ASN A 212 -10.08 13.04 -5.76
C ASN A 212 -8.93 13.45 -6.69
N ILE A 213 -8.69 12.75 -7.80
CA ILE A 213 -7.50 12.97 -8.66
C ILE A 213 -7.79 13.88 -9.85
N LYS A 214 -8.89 13.66 -10.59
CA LYS A 214 -9.21 14.50 -11.76
C LYS A 214 -9.21 16.01 -11.42
N PRO A 215 -9.65 16.46 -10.22
CA PRO A 215 -9.43 17.84 -9.80
C PRO A 215 -8.09 18.04 -9.05
N VAL A 216 -6.94 17.84 -9.72
CA VAL A 216 -5.53 18.28 -9.44
C VAL A 216 -4.97 18.16 -8.01
N LYS A 217 -5.72 17.67 -7.02
CA LYS A 217 -5.38 17.82 -5.59
C LYS A 217 -4.56 16.68 -5.01
N ILE A 218 -4.39 15.56 -5.71
CA ILE A 218 -3.69 14.38 -5.20
C ILE A 218 -2.74 13.79 -6.26
N ASN A 219 -1.51 13.46 -5.86
CA ASN A 219 -0.53 12.73 -6.68
C ASN A 219 -1.09 11.34 -7.04
N THR A 220 -1.09 10.96 -8.32
CA THR A 220 -1.61 9.68 -8.81
C THR A 220 -1.02 8.48 -8.07
N SER A 221 0.27 8.52 -7.72
CA SER A 221 0.95 7.48 -6.92
C SER A 221 0.35 7.33 -5.53
N LEU A 222 -0.12 8.43 -4.91
CA LEU A 222 -0.76 8.40 -3.59
C LEU A 222 -2.10 7.64 -3.64
N ALA A 223 -2.88 7.77 -4.70
CA ALA A 223 -4.13 7.02 -4.79
C ALA A 223 -3.93 5.51 -5.00
N PHE A 224 -2.89 5.09 -5.73
CA PHE A 224 -2.54 3.66 -5.86
C PHE A 224 -2.06 3.03 -4.56
N ASP A 225 -1.55 3.83 -3.64
CA ASP A 225 -1.22 3.39 -2.29
C ASP A 225 -2.45 3.25 -1.42
N MET A 226 -3.39 4.20 -1.55
CA MET A 226 -4.62 4.21 -0.77
C MET A 226 -5.63 3.16 -1.25
N TYR A 227 -5.60 2.79 -2.53
CA TYR A 227 -6.48 1.79 -3.10
C TYR A 227 -5.69 0.82 -3.98
N PRO A 228 -5.11 -0.26 -3.38
CA PRO A 228 -4.37 -1.28 -4.12
C PRO A 228 -5.17 -1.90 -5.28
N LEU A 229 -6.50 -1.94 -5.19
CA LEU A 229 -7.40 -2.42 -6.24
C LEU A 229 -7.37 -1.59 -7.52
N LEU A 230 -6.99 -0.31 -7.46
CA LEU A 230 -6.79 0.50 -8.66
C LEU A 230 -5.68 -0.06 -9.56
N ARG A 231 -4.77 -0.88 -9.00
CA ARG A 231 -3.72 -1.58 -9.76
C ARG A 231 -4.30 -2.70 -10.64
N ALA A 232 -5.52 -3.15 -10.39
CA ALA A 232 -6.17 -4.22 -11.14
C ALA A 232 -7.07 -3.71 -12.30
N GLU A 233 -7.10 -2.41 -12.57
CA GLU A 233 -8.03 -1.79 -13.53
C GLU A 233 -7.45 -1.64 -14.97
N ASP A 234 -8.12 -2.22 -15.98
CA ASP A 234 -7.62 -2.34 -17.37
C ASP A 234 -7.51 -1.01 -18.12
N TRP A 235 -8.39 -0.06 -17.83
CA TRP A 235 -8.35 1.27 -18.46
C TRP A 235 -7.08 2.03 -18.06
N LEU A 236 -6.53 1.68 -16.90
CA LEU A 236 -5.35 2.28 -16.31
C LEU A 236 -4.06 1.74 -16.95
N GLU A 237 -4.09 0.49 -17.46
CA GLU A 237 -3.01 -0.10 -18.27
C GLU A 237 -2.73 0.73 -19.55
N LYS A 238 -3.75 1.36 -20.13
CA LYS A 238 -3.67 1.99 -21.45
C LYS A 238 -3.20 3.45 -21.44
N GLU A 239 -3.46 4.21 -20.37
CA GLU A 239 -3.18 5.67 -20.35
C GLU A 239 -2.12 6.13 -19.34
N GLY A 240 -1.85 5.40 -18.24
CA GLY A 240 -1.02 5.92 -17.12
C GLY A 240 0.17 5.06 -16.68
N HIS A 241 0.29 3.85 -17.19
CA HIS A 241 1.08 2.77 -16.58
C HIS A 241 2.60 3.00 -16.57
N LYS A 242 3.20 3.56 -17.63
CA LYS A 242 4.67 3.73 -17.67
C LYS A 242 5.17 4.83 -16.74
N VAL A 243 4.49 5.98 -16.76
CA VAL A 243 4.85 7.14 -15.92
C VAL A 243 4.65 6.83 -14.44
N TYR A 244 3.59 6.10 -14.08
CA TYR A 244 3.36 5.66 -12.71
C TYR A 244 4.44 4.68 -12.21
N LYS A 245 4.74 3.62 -12.97
CA LYS A 245 5.74 2.62 -12.56
C LYS A 245 7.13 3.24 -12.41
N GLU A 246 7.47 4.18 -13.30
CA GLU A 246 8.72 4.94 -13.23
C GLU A 246 8.74 5.89 -12.02
N ALA A 247 7.68 6.67 -11.79
CA ALA A 247 7.59 7.59 -10.65
C ALA A 247 7.64 6.85 -9.30
N ARG A 248 6.89 5.76 -9.15
CA ARG A 248 6.90 4.93 -7.94
C ARG A 248 8.26 4.29 -7.70
N ALA A 249 8.87 3.71 -8.74
CA ALA A 249 10.21 3.15 -8.62
C ALA A 249 11.25 4.23 -8.28
N GLN A 250 11.12 5.43 -8.84
CA GLN A 250 11.97 6.57 -8.51
C GLN A 250 11.84 6.95 -7.03
N GLU A 251 10.63 7.11 -6.51
CA GLU A 251 10.37 7.42 -5.10
C GLU A 251 10.93 6.35 -4.14
N LEU A 252 10.78 5.06 -4.48
CA LEU A 252 11.37 3.97 -3.70
C LEU A 252 12.91 4.06 -3.69
N VAL A 253 13.53 4.34 -4.84
CA VAL A 253 15.00 4.48 -4.95
C VAL A 253 15.50 5.72 -4.20
N GLU A 254 14.79 6.84 -4.27
CA GLU A 254 15.08 8.03 -3.46
C GLU A 254 15.00 7.72 -1.97
N THR A 255 14.01 6.92 -1.55
CA THR A 255 13.88 6.47 -0.16
C THR A 255 15.05 5.58 0.26
N LEU A 256 15.45 4.62 -0.58
CA LEU A 256 16.65 3.79 -0.33
C LEU A 256 17.92 4.63 -0.22
N TRP A 257 18.00 5.75 -0.94
CA TRP A 257 19.17 6.62 -0.93
C TRP A 257 19.19 7.60 0.26
N LEU A 258 18.02 8.06 0.73
CA LEU A 258 17.90 9.09 1.76
C LEU A 258 17.75 8.53 3.19
N HIS A 259 16.99 7.44 3.35
CA HIS A 259 16.55 6.97 4.67
C HIS A 259 17.73 6.56 5.57
N PRO A 260 17.81 7.01 6.84
CA PRO A 260 18.96 6.72 7.71
C PRO A 260 19.23 5.24 7.95
N GLU A 261 18.19 4.41 8.09
CA GLU A 261 18.32 2.96 8.30
C GLU A 261 18.61 2.17 7.00
N SER A 262 18.59 2.84 5.85
CA SER A 262 18.90 2.16 4.58
C SER A 262 20.40 1.84 4.49
N PRO A 263 20.79 0.60 4.18
CA PRO A 263 22.19 0.28 3.92
C PRO A 263 22.72 1.01 2.67
N TRP A 264 21.83 1.44 1.76
CA TRP A 264 22.18 2.21 0.57
C TRP A 264 22.14 3.73 0.76
N LYS A 265 22.02 4.22 2.00
CA LYS A 265 22.06 5.65 2.29
C LYS A 265 23.30 6.30 1.68
N ASN A 266 23.13 7.28 0.80
CA ASN A 266 24.21 7.93 0.04
C ASN A 266 25.06 7.00 -0.85
N ARG A 267 24.62 5.75 -1.12
CA ARG A 267 25.36 4.72 -1.88
C ARG A 267 24.64 4.32 -3.18
N ILE A 268 23.89 5.26 -3.76
CA ILE A 268 23.26 5.16 -5.08
C ILE A 268 23.69 6.40 -5.88
N ASP A 269 24.09 6.22 -7.14
CA ASP A 269 24.48 7.33 -8.01
C ASP A 269 23.24 8.01 -8.60
N MET A 270 22.75 9.03 -7.89
CA MET A 270 21.55 9.81 -8.24
C MET A 270 21.76 10.79 -9.39
N LEU A 271 23.00 11.26 -9.61
CA LEU A 271 23.30 12.35 -10.54
C LEU A 271 24.11 11.89 -11.76
N ALA A 272 24.36 10.58 -11.90
CA ALA A 272 25.21 10.01 -12.93
C ALA A 272 26.60 10.65 -12.97
N THR A 273 27.16 10.96 -11.80
CA THR A 273 28.41 11.72 -11.70
C THR A 273 29.59 10.89 -12.22
N PRO A 274 30.51 11.49 -13.01
CA PRO A 274 31.73 10.82 -13.43
C PRO A 274 32.50 10.30 -12.20
N ASN A 275 33.00 9.07 -12.28
CA ASN A 275 33.76 8.39 -11.23
C ASN A 275 33.00 8.05 -9.93
N ASN A 276 31.67 8.15 -9.90
CA ASN A 276 30.88 7.59 -8.81
C ASN A 276 31.04 6.05 -8.76
N PRO A 277 31.43 5.46 -7.62
CA PRO A 277 31.62 4.01 -7.52
C PRO A 277 30.30 3.23 -7.42
N TYR A 278 29.16 3.88 -7.28
CA TYR A 278 27.87 3.23 -7.01
C TYR A 278 27.01 3.01 -8.26
N VAL A 279 26.07 2.08 -8.15
CA VAL A 279 25.09 1.81 -9.21
C VAL A 279 24.18 3.02 -9.44
N ARG A 280 23.96 3.38 -10.71
CA ARG A 280 23.14 4.52 -11.14
C ARG A 280 21.67 4.36 -10.77
N GLN A 281 21.00 5.46 -10.45
CA GLN A 281 19.56 5.52 -10.17
C GLN A 281 18.74 4.86 -11.27
N ALA A 282 19.05 5.11 -12.54
CA ALA A 282 18.33 4.51 -13.67
C ALA A 282 18.42 2.97 -13.69
N ALA A 283 19.52 2.38 -13.22
CA ALA A 283 19.67 0.93 -13.09
C ALA A 283 18.80 0.37 -11.95
N TRP A 284 18.76 1.07 -10.82
CA TRP A 284 17.87 0.76 -9.71
C TRP A 284 16.39 0.84 -10.12
N ILE A 285 15.97 1.93 -10.76
CA ILE A 285 14.59 2.11 -11.25
C ILE A 285 14.19 0.96 -12.18
N ARG A 286 15.02 0.63 -13.18
CA ARG A 286 14.76 -0.52 -14.07
C ARG A 286 14.69 -1.84 -13.31
N THR A 287 15.53 -2.02 -12.30
CA THR A 287 15.53 -3.23 -11.47
C THR A 287 14.23 -3.35 -10.69
N ILE A 288 13.82 -2.31 -9.95
CA ILE A 288 12.57 -2.32 -9.17
C ILE A 288 11.35 -2.53 -10.08
N ILE A 289 11.30 -1.89 -11.25
CA ILE A 289 10.22 -2.09 -12.22
C ILE A 289 10.17 -3.56 -12.71
N SER A 290 11.32 -4.13 -13.06
CA SER A 290 11.37 -5.48 -13.66
C SER A 290 11.31 -6.63 -12.67
N SER A 291 11.59 -6.39 -11.38
CA SER A 291 11.46 -7.36 -10.29
C SER A 291 10.12 -7.22 -9.59
N PHE A 292 9.89 -6.08 -8.92
CA PHE A 292 8.77 -5.93 -8.01
C PHE A 292 7.51 -5.31 -8.62
N ILE A 293 7.59 -4.42 -9.62
CA ILE A 293 6.40 -3.75 -10.21
C ILE A 293 5.93 -4.46 -11.51
N LYS A 294 6.47 -5.65 -11.78
CA LYS A 294 6.14 -6.47 -12.95
C LYS A 294 4.70 -7.02 -12.82
N PRO A 295 3.85 -6.94 -13.86
CA PRO A 295 2.52 -7.55 -13.83
C PRO A 295 2.62 -9.08 -13.71
N VAL A 296 1.64 -9.70 -13.04
CA VAL A 296 1.56 -11.15 -12.90
C VAL A 296 1.29 -11.79 -14.27
N ASP A 297 2.19 -12.67 -14.71
CA ASP A 297 1.97 -13.51 -15.90
C ASP A 297 1.15 -14.74 -15.50
N ALA A 298 -0.09 -14.82 -16.02
CA ALA A 298 -1.03 -15.92 -15.79
C ALA A 298 -0.48 -17.32 -16.12
N LYS A 299 0.60 -17.41 -16.93
CA LYS A 299 1.20 -18.69 -17.34
C LYS A 299 2.40 -19.13 -16.51
N ARG A 300 3.00 -18.26 -15.69
CA ARG A 300 4.34 -18.52 -15.09
C ARG A 300 4.49 -18.18 -13.61
N SER A 301 3.41 -17.88 -12.88
CA SER A 301 3.45 -17.56 -11.43
C SER A 301 4.58 -16.58 -11.03
N SER A 302 4.95 -15.65 -11.92
CA SER A 302 6.12 -14.77 -11.77
C SER A 302 5.75 -13.33 -12.07
N GLY A 303 4.90 -12.78 -11.20
CA GLY A 303 4.68 -11.34 -11.08
C GLY A 303 5.71 -10.69 -10.15
N GLY A 304 5.50 -9.42 -9.85
CA GLY A 304 6.24 -8.72 -8.81
C GLY A 304 5.38 -8.50 -7.56
N LEU A 305 5.97 -8.52 -6.36
CA LEU A 305 5.26 -8.28 -5.09
C LEU A 305 4.49 -6.95 -5.05
N PHE A 306 4.96 -5.95 -5.81
CA PHE A 306 4.39 -4.60 -5.89
C PHE A 306 3.57 -4.40 -7.19
N GLY A 307 3.48 -5.45 -8.00
CA GLY A 307 2.90 -5.46 -9.33
C GLY A 307 1.38 -5.56 -9.34
N GLU A 308 0.84 -5.61 -10.56
CA GLU A 308 -0.60 -5.60 -10.85
C GLU A 308 -1.14 -7.03 -11.06
N ILE A 309 -2.44 -7.21 -10.77
CA ILE A 309 -3.20 -8.44 -11.00
C ILE A 309 -3.63 -8.51 -12.46
N LYS A 310 -3.54 -9.69 -13.07
CA LYS A 310 -4.28 -9.99 -14.31
C LYS A 310 -5.45 -10.96 -14.13
N ASN A 311 -5.52 -11.72 -13.03
CA ASN A 311 -6.55 -12.75 -12.81
C ASN A 311 -7.14 -12.69 -11.39
N SER A 312 -8.45 -12.92 -11.29
CA SER A 312 -9.27 -12.91 -10.07
C SER A 312 -8.84 -13.81 -8.91
N ASN A 313 -8.01 -14.82 -9.17
CA ASN A 313 -7.48 -15.74 -8.16
C ASN A 313 -6.12 -15.33 -7.57
N SER A 314 -5.48 -14.26 -8.05
CA SER A 314 -4.21 -13.81 -7.47
C SER A 314 -4.44 -12.77 -6.39
N GLU A 315 -4.16 -13.13 -5.15
CA GLU A 315 -4.24 -12.27 -3.98
C GLU A 315 -3.21 -11.13 -4.04
N VAL A 316 -3.65 -9.86 -4.01
CA VAL A 316 -2.75 -8.69 -3.97
C VAL A 316 -2.26 -8.40 -2.58
N LEU A 317 -0.95 -8.20 -2.46
CA LEU A 317 -0.40 -7.58 -1.27
C LEU A 317 -0.87 -6.12 -1.19
N PRO A 318 -1.63 -5.73 -0.14
CA PRO A 318 -2.16 -4.39 0.01
C PRO A 318 -1.08 -3.39 0.47
N TRP A 319 0.19 -3.66 0.17
CA TRP A 319 1.31 -2.87 0.68
C TRP A 319 1.31 -1.47 0.05
N ASN A 320 1.36 -0.44 0.89
CA ASN A 320 1.57 0.95 0.49
C ASN A 320 3.06 1.24 0.21
N ARG A 321 3.42 2.44 -0.26
CA ARG A 321 4.83 2.80 -0.52
C ARG A 321 5.74 2.68 0.69
N ALA A 322 5.29 3.09 1.88
CA ALA A 322 6.11 3.02 3.09
C ALA A 322 6.48 1.57 3.43
N GLN A 323 5.53 0.64 3.31
CA GLN A 323 5.77 -0.79 3.47
C GLN A 323 6.72 -1.31 2.37
N GLN A 324 6.49 -0.96 1.11
CA GLN A 324 7.40 -1.38 0.02
C GLN A 324 8.84 -0.91 0.25
N ALA A 325 9.03 0.35 0.65
CA ALA A 325 10.33 0.90 0.98
C ALA A 325 10.93 0.19 2.21
N ALA A 326 10.14 0.02 3.28
CA ALA A 326 10.58 -0.67 4.48
C ALA A 326 10.99 -2.12 4.20
N PHE A 327 10.27 -2.84 3.32
CA PHE A 327 10.63 -4.19 2.90
C PHE A 327 12.01 -4.24 2.26
N LEU A 328 12.24 -3.37 1.27
CA LEU A 328 13.53 -3.29 0.56
C LEU A 328 14.67 -2.91 1.53
N ILE A 329 14.44 -1.93 2.41
CA ILE A 329 15.42 -1.50 3.43
C ILE A 329 15.71 -2.66 4.40
N TYR A 330 14.68 -3.33 4.89
CA TYR A 330 14.81 -4.42 5.86
C TYR A 330 15.60 -5.59 5.28
N VAL A 331 15.26 -6.04 4.07
CA VAL A 331 16.02 -7.09 3.36
C VAL A 331 17.49 -6.69 3.17
N GLY A 332 17.74 -5.46 2.74
CA GLY A 332 19.09 -4.93 2.60
C GLY A 332 19.85 -4.88 3.93
N ARG A 333 19.19 -4.46 5.01
CA ARG A 333 19.78 -4.31 6.35
C ARG A 333 20.20 -5.67 6.90
N GLU A 334 19.32 -6.67 6.80
CA GLU A 334 19.64 -8.03 7.23
C GLU A 334 20.79 -8.62 6.40
N LEU A 335 20.77 -8.44 5.07
CA LEU A 335 21.88 -8.88 4.21
C LEU A 335 23.21 -8.21 4.58
N CYS A 336 23.21 -6.89 4.79
CA CYS A 336 24.41 -6.15 5.17
C CYS A 336 24.93 -6.62 6.54
N SER A 337 24.04 -6.81 7.50
CA SER A 337 24.35 -7.35 8.84
C SER A 337 24.99 -8.74 8.75
N GLU A 338 24.39 -9.65 7.99
CA GLU A 338 24.92 -11.02 7.86
C GLU A 338 26.26 -11.05 7.10
N ILE A 339 26.42 -10.23 6.04
CA ILE A 339 27.73 -10.08 5.39
C ILE A 339 28.77 -9.59 6.39
N ARG A 340 28.50 -8.52 7.16
CA ARG A 340 29.40 -7.96 8.18
C ARG A 340 29.84 -9.00 9.23
N LYS A 341 28.90 -9.82 9.71
CA LYS A 341 29.19 -10.90 10.68
C LYS A 341 29.92 -12.08 10.04
N SER A 342 29.69 -12.31 8.75
CA SER A 342 30.22 -13.49 8.06
C SER A 342 31.75 -13.46 7.93
N ARG A 343 32.34 -14.65 8.02
CA ARG A 343 33.75 -14.91 7.76
C ARG A 343 33.95 -15.76 6.51
N HIS A 344 33.04 -15.67 5.55
CA HIS A 344 33.18 -16.37 4.28
C HIS A 344 34.43 -15.88 3.54
N ASP A 345 35.17 -16.79 2.92
CA ASP A 345 36.44 -16.53 2.23
C ASP A 345 36.31 -15.36 1.22
N TRP A 346 35.20 -15.31 0.49
CA TRP A 346 34.94 -14.28 -0.50
C TRP A 346 34.85 -12.87 0.12
N ALA A 347 34.19 -12.73 1.27
CA ALA A 347 33.97 -11.45 1.94
C ALA A 347 35.27 -10.96 2.58
N VAL A 348 36.03 -11.86 3.22
CA VAL A 348 37.34 -11.56 3.80
C VAL A 348 38.31 -11.04 2.74
N LYS A 349 38.42 -11.73 1.59
CA LYS A 349 39.28 -11.31 0.47
C LYS A 349 38.93 -9.92 -0.07
N LEU A 350 37.66 -9.55 -0.11
CA LEU A 350 37.23 -8.22 -0.55
C LEU A 350 37.54 -7.12 0.48
N ARG A 351 37.49 -7.45 1.77
CA ARG A 351 37.86 -6.53 2.86
C ARG A 351 39.37 -6.27 2.87
N GLU A 352 40.18 -7.30 2.66
CA GLU A 352 41.65 -7.21 2.59
C GLU A 352 42.14 -6.43 1.36
N ASP A 353 41.43 -6.53 0.23
CA ASP A 353 41.77 -5.82 -1.01
C ASP A 353 41.39 -4.33 -0.98
N CYS A 354 40.52 -3.93 -0.06
CA CYS A 354 40.08 -2.56 0.07
C CYS A 354 41.08 -1.76 0.91
N VAL A 355 41.82 -0.86 0.26
CA VAL A 355 42.64 0.13 0.98
C VAL A 355 41.70 1.01 1.80
N THR A 356 41.85 0.98 3.12
CA THR A 356 40.98 1.65 4.08
C THR A 356 41.12 3.16 3.91
N ASP A 357 40.22 3.80 3.16
CA ASP A 357 40.10 5.26 3.22
C ASP A 357 39.26 5.60 4.46
N MET A 358 39.85 6.37 5.37
CA MET A 358 39.45 6.52 6.78
C MET A 358 38.16 7.34 7.04
N LEU A 359 37.12 7.23 6.20
CA LEU A 359 36.02 8.21 6.22
C LEU A 359 34.60 7.67 6.45
N ASP A 360 34.35 6.35 6.37
CA ASP A 360 33.02 5.79 6.64
C ASP A 360 33.10 4.46 7.40
N GLN A 361 32.79 4.48 8.71
CA GLN A 361 32.76 3.28 9.56
C GLN A 361 31.67 2.29 9.14
N ASP A 362 30.65 2.74 8.39
CA ASP A 362 29.59 1.89 7.87
C ASP A 362 29.88 1.30 6.48
N PHE A 363 31.02 1.64 5.88
CA PHE A 363 31.40 1.10 4.58
C PHE A 363 31.80 -0.38 4.69
N GLU A 364 30.98 -1.28 4.14
CA GLU A 364 31.28 -2.70 4.00
C GLU A 364 31.79 -3.01 2.57
N PRO A 365 33.11 -3.27 2.37
CA PRO A 365 33.68 -3.53 1.06
C PRO A 365 33.08 -4.74 0.33
N ALA A 366 32.63 -5.76 1.07
CA ALA A 366 32.01 -6.95 0.48
C ALA A 366 30.65 -6.66 -0.17
N MET A 367 29.97 -5.59 0.25
CA MET A 367 28.67 -5.17 -0.29
C MET A 367 28.77 -3.96 -1.23
N PHE A 368 29.65 -2.99 -0.92
CA PHE A 368 29.72 -1.71 -1.64
C PHE A 368 31.02 -1.50 -2.43
N GLY A 369 31.97 -2.42 -2.35
CA GLY A 369 33.24 -2.32 -3.06
C GLY A 369 33.11 -2.46 -4.58
N LYS A 370 34.14 -2.02 -5.33
CA LYS A 370 34.15 -2.10 -6.80
C LYS A 370 34.25 -3.53 -7.36
N LYS A 371 34.63 -4.50 -6.51
CA LYS A 371 34.90 -5.89 -6.89
C LYS A 371 33.83 -6.88 -6.38
N THR A 372 32.67 -6.38 -5.95
CA THR A 372 31.48 -7.20 -5.60
C THR A 372 30.36 -7.00 -6.60
N PHE A 373 29.63 -8.06 -6.93
CA PHE A 373 28.44 -8.00 -7.78
C PHE A 373 27.31 -7.21 -7.10
N LEU A 374 27.27 -7.15 -5.76
CA LEU A 374 26.28 -6.38 -5.00
C LEU A 374 26.36 -4.87 -5.26
N ASN A 375 27.46 -4.38 -5.84
CA ASN A 375 27.60 -3.00 -6.31
C ASN A 375 27.73 -2.93 -7.85
N THR A 376 26.99 -3.77 -8.56
CA THR A 376 26.89 -3.74 -10.03
C THR A 376 25.42 -3.82 -10.47
N ASP A 377 25.11 -3.28 -11.65
CA ASP A 377 23.77 -3.37 -12.26
C ASP A 377 23.26 -4.82 -12.33
N GLN A 378 24.13 -5.75 -12.74
CA GLN A 378 23.76 -7.17 -12.89
C GLN A 378 23.50 -7.86 -11.55
N GLY A 379 24.31 -7.58 -10.53
CA GLY A 379 24.13 -8.21 -9.22
C GLY A 379 22.96 -7.63 -8.42
N ILE A 380 22.74 -6.31 -8.45
CA ILE A 380 21.54 -5.69 -7.87
C ILE A 380 20.28 -6.25 -8.52
N ARG A 381 20.28 -6.41 -9.85
CA ARG A 381 19.16 -7.00 -10.58
C ARG A 381 18.92 -8.46 -10.23
N ALA A 382 19.99 -9.27 -10.17
CA ALA A 382 19.87 -10.67 -9.79
C ALA A 382 19.37 -10.82 -8.35
N LEU A 383 19.92 -10.06 -7.40
CA LEU A 383 19.50 -10.04 -5.99
C LEU A 383 18.01 -9.80 -5.86
N TRP A 384 17.50 -8.71 -6.45
CA TRP A 384 16.09 -8.34 -6.28
C TRP A 384 15.13 -9.26 -7.02
N LEU A 385 15.55 -9.86 -8.13
CA LEU A 385 14.76 -10.93 -8.78
C LEU A 385 14.67 -12.16 -7.89
N VAL A 386 15.76 -12.60 -7.27
CA VAL A 386 15.76 -13.74 -6.33
C VAL A 386 14.84 -13.44 -5.15
N VAL A 387 14.99 -12.27 -4.52
CA VAL A 387 14.12 -11.86 -3.40
C VAL A 387 12.65 -11.85 -3.82
N ASN A 388 12.32 -11.23 -4.95
CA ASN A 388 10.94 -11.20 -5.44
C ASN A 388 10.37 -12.60 -5.67
N ASP A 389 11.09 -13.45 -6.39
CA ASP A 389 10.59 -14.75 -6.83
C ASP A 389 10.43 -15.74 -5.66
N ILE A 390 11.31 -15.66 -4.66
CA ILE A 390 11.19 -16.45 -3.43
C ILE A 390 9.95 -16.02 -2.63
N PHE A 391 9.72 -14.72 -2.45
CA PHE A 391 8.57 -14.25 -1.68
C PHE A 391 7.24 -14.43 -2.40
N ILE A 392 7.20 -14.27 -3.72
CA ILE A 392 5.94 -14.41 -4.48
C ILE A 392 5.46 -15.86 -4.56
N SER A 393 6.37 -16.83 -4.45
CA SER A 393 5.97 -18.25 -4.46
C SER A 393 5.32 -18.72 -3.16
N HIS A 394 5.44 -17.93 -2.07
CA HIS A 394 5.00 -18.32 -0.71
C HIS A 394 4.18 -17.21 -0.01
N LEU A 395 3.43 -16.40 -0.77
CA LEU A 395 2.68 -15.23 -0.26
C LEU A 395 1.77 -15.56 0.95
N ALA A 396 0.94 -16.61 0.81
CA ALA A 396 -0.01 -17.03 1.83
C ALA A 396 0.67 -17.73 3.01
N GLU A 397 1.63 -18.62 2.73
CA GLU A 397 2.35 -19.39 3.76
C GLU A 397 3.16 -18.50 4.70
N TRP A 398 3.76 -17.44 4.16
CA TRP A 398 4.52 -16.46 4.94
C TRP A 398 3.69 -15.29 5.44
N ARG A 399 2.36 -15.38 5.28
CA ARG A 399 1.39 -14.44 5.85
C ARG A 399 1.68 -12.99 5.47
N LEU A 400 2.14 -12.75 4.25
CA LEU A 400 2.53 -11.41 3.80
C LEU A 400 1.34 -10.44 3.77
N TYR A 401 0.11 -10.97 3.69
CA TYR A 401 -1.16 -10.22 3.80
C TYR A 401 -1.43 -9.70 5.22
N GLU A 402 -0.81 -10.30 6.26
CA GLU A 402 -0.96 -9.89 7.66
C GLU A 402 -0.06 -8.68 8.00
N TRP A 403 0.79 -8.22 7.07
CA TRP A 403 1.52 -6.97 7.28
C TRP A 403 0.62 -5.77 7.02
N HIS A 404 0.07 -5.24 8.12
CA HIS A 404 -0.75 -4.04 8.11
C HIS A 404 0.11 -2.78 8.22
N PRO A 405 -0.18 -1.72 7.45
CA PRO A 405 0.57 -0.48 7.51
C PRO A 405 0.40 0.21 8.86
N VAL A 406 1.48 0.80 9.36
CA VAL A 406 1.48 1.73 10.48
C VAL A 406 0.79 3.03 10.11
N ASP A 407 0.82 3.44 8.84
CA ASP A 407 0.07 4.58 8.32
C ASP A 407 -0.71 4.24 7.04
N GLU A 408 -2.04 4.30 7.12
CA GLU A 408 -2.97 3.97 6.03
C GLU A 408 -3.05 5.07 4.95
N TYR A 409 -2.46 6.24 5.19
CA TYR A 409 -2.46 7.35 4.23
C TYR A 409 -1.50 7.21 3.06
N GLY A 410 -0.67 6.16 3.01
CA GLY A 410 0.42 6.07 2.02
C GLY A 410 1.44 7.21 2.17
N ASN A 411 1.53 7.78 3.38
CA ASN A 411 2.54 8.77 3.73
C ASN A 411 3.90 8.09 3.71
N CYS A 412 4.81 8.61 2.89
CA CYS A 412 6.16 8.08 2.73
C CYS A 412 7.19 8.95 3.48
N SER A 413 6.82 9.45 4.66
CA SER A 413 7.75 10.19 5.52
C SER A 413 8.76 9.24 6.18
N GLU A 414 9.95 9.76 6.49
CA GLU A 414 11.01 9.03 7.17
C GLU A 414 10.53 8.38 8.47
N GLU A 415 9.73 9.11 9.27
CA GLU A 415 9.17 8.60 10.52
C GLU A 415 8.23 7.40 10.31
N VAL A 416 7.42 7.42 9.26
CA VAL A 416 6.51 6.31 8.94
C VAL A 416 7.30 5.09 8.49
N ILE A 417 8.30 5.25 7.63
CA ILE A 417 9.14 4.15 7.17
C ILE A 417 9.91 3.51 8.33
N SER A 418 10.46 4.33 9.24
CA SER A 418 11.13 3.83 10.45
C SER A 418 10.19 3.01 11.33
N LYS A 419 8.92 3.44 11.48
CA LYS A 419 7.91 2.65 12.20
C LYS A 419 7.55 1.36 11.47
N GLU A 420 7.49 1.37 10.13
CA GLU A 420 7.27 0.15 9.35
C GLU A 420 8.44 -0.83 9.49
N LEU A 421 9.68 -0.36 9.56
CA LEU A 421 10.85 -1.21 9.81
C LEU A 421 10.77 -1.90 11.18
N GLN A 422 10.27 -1.20 12.19
CA GLN A 422 10.00 -1.79 13.51
C GLN A 422 8.83 -2.78 13.46
N ASN A 423 7.80 -2.50 12.66
CA ASN A 423 6.65 -3.36 12.46
C ASN A 423 7.07 -4.70 11.83
N ILE A 424 7.83 -4.67 10.73
CA ILE A 424 8.37 -5.88 10.06
C ILE A 424 9.10 -6.78 11.05
N ALA A 425 9.92 -6.21 11.95
CA ALA A 425 10.70 -6.98 12.92
C ALA A 425 9.85 -7.85 13.86
N SER A 426 8.58 -7.49 14.07
CA SER A 426 7.63 -8.24 14.89
C SER A 426 6.86 -9.32 14.12
N LEU A 427 6.93 -9.32 12.78
CA LEU A 427 6.17 -10.22 11.92
C LEU A 427 6.93 -11.52 11.62
N PRO A 428 6.22 -12.64 11.35
CA PRO A 428 6.86 -13.91 10.98
C PRO A 428 7.81 -13.79 9.77
N MET A 429 7.49 -12.90 8.83
CA MET A 429 8.31 -12.65 7.64
C MET A 429 9.72 -12.16 7.98
N ALA A 430 9.96 -11.51 9.12
CA ALA A 430 11.31 -11.11 9.53
C ALA A 430 12.24 -12.31 9.68
N GLY A 431 11.74 -13.43 10.22
CA GLY A 431 12.50 -14.67 10.35
C GLY A 431 12.87 -15.26 8.98
N VAL A 432 11.96 -15.16 8.00
CA VAL A 432 12.20 -15.58 6.62
C VAL A 432 13.24 -14.69 5.95
N ILE A 433 13.12 -13.36 6.08
CA ILE A 433 14.11 -12.40 5.55
C ILE A 433 15.49 -12.67 6.15
N PHE A 434 15.57 -12.95 7.45
CA PHE A 434 16.82 -13.29 8.13
C PHE A 434 17.46 -14.55 7.55
N ARG A 435 16.70 -15.66 7.39
CA ARG A 435 17.21 -16.90 6.77
C ARG A 435 17.65 -16.68 5.32
N LEU A 436 16.89 -15.90 4.55
CA LEU A 436 17.28 -15.54 3.18
C LEU A 436 18.57 -14.72 3.17
N ALA A 437 18.73 -13.76 4.08
CA ALA A 437 19.94 -12.96 4.21
C ALA A 437 21.17 -13.83 4.53
N GLN A 438 21.03 -14.85 5.40
CA GLN A 438 22.11 -15.81 5.68
C GLN A 438 22.51 -16.61 4.44
N SER A 439 21.53 -17.15 3.70
CA SER A 439 21.81 -17.90 2.47
C SER A 439 22.45 -17.01 1.41
N LEU A 440 21.95 -15.78 1.23
CA LEU A 440 22.53 -14.80 0.31
C LEU A 440 23.96 -14.38 0.73
N ALA A 441 24.23 -14.19 2.01
CA ALA A 441 25.57 -13.85 2.50
C ALA A 441 26.58 -14.99 2.30
N SER A 442 26.13 -16.24 2.26
CA SER A 442 26.98 -17.40 1.99
C SER A 442 27.39 -17.55 0.52
N PHE A 443 26.66 -16.92 -0.41
CA PHE A 443 26.99 -16.93 -1.84
C PHE A 443 28.22 -16.06 -2.15
N ASP A 444 29.07 -16.49 -3.08
CA ASP A 444 30.28 -15.77 -3.46
C ASP A 444 30.01 -14.63 -4.47
N TRP A 445 29.81 -13.43 -3.94
CA TRP A 445 29.50 -12.22 -4.71
C TRP A 445 30.71 -11.58 -5.41
N ARG A 446 31.91 -12.17 -5.39
CA ARG A 446 33.09 -11.59 -6.05
C ARG A 446 32.92 -11.46 -7.55
N THR A 447 33.32 -10.32 -8.13
CA THR A 447 33.39 -10.14 -9.59
C THR A 447 34.62 -10.81 -10.18
N SER A 448 34.70 -10.92 -11.50
CA SER A 448 35.84 -11.54 -12.20
C SER A 448 37.21 -10.87 -11.95
N THR A 449 37.23 -9.68 -11.36
CA THR A 449 38.45 -8.91 -11.05
C THR A 449 38.83 -8.97 -9.58
N ALA A 450 38.05 -9.67 -8.76
CA ALA A 450 38.34 -9.87 -7.35
C ALA A 450 39.54 -10.82 -7.13
N PRO A 451 40.28 -10.65 -6.02
CA PRO A 451 41.41 -11.52 -5.73
C PRO A 451 40.98 -12.93 -5.30
N GLY A 452 41.92 -13.88 -5.44
CA GLY A 452 41.78 -15.25 -4.94
C GLY A 452 40.72 -16.09 -5.66
N LEU A 453 40.51 -15.84 -6.96
CA LEU A 453 39.66 -16.64 -7.85
C LEU A 453 40.50 -17.51 -8.79
N GLU A 454 40.02 -18.72 -9.07
CA GLU A 454 40.63 -19.63 -10.05
C GLU A 454 40.31 -19.22 -11.50
N LYS A 455 41.05 -19.76 -12.48
CA LYS A 455 40.89 -19.40 -13.91
C LYS A 455 39.47 -19.69 -14.43
N ASP A 456 38.88 -20.81 -14.02
CA ASP A 456 37.54 -21.20 -14.43
C ASP A 456 36.48 -20.31 -13.77
N GLN A 457 36.66 -20.00 -12.49
CA GLN A 457 35.85 -19.06 -11.72
C GLN A 457 35.86 -17.63 -12.30
N ILE A 458 37.01 -17.16 -12.79
CA ILE A 458 37.15 -15.87 -13.48
C ILE A 458 36.37 -15.90 -14.80
N SER A 459 36.49 -16.98 -15.56
CA SER A 459 35.86 -17.13 -16.87
C SER A 459 34.33 -17.15 -16.76
N LEU A 460 33.79 -17.92 -15.81
CA LEU A 460 32.36 -17.93 -15.49
C LEU A 460 31.85 -16.52 -15.14
N ARG A 461 32.54 -15.83 -14.23
CA ARG A 461 32.15 -14.47 -13.77
C ARG A 461 32.27 -13.40 -14.85
N LYS A 462 33.18 -13.56 -15.82
CA LYS A 462 33.24 -12.69 -17.01
C LYS A 462 31.99 -12.86 -17.87
N GLY A 463 31.41 -14.05 -17.93
CA GLY A 463 30.17 -14.34 -18.65
C GLY A 463 28.97 -13.52 -18.16
N PHE A 464 28.97 -13.10 -16.89
CA PHE A 464 27.92 -12.24 -16.34
C PHE A 464 28.02 -10.77 -16.78
N LYS A 465 29.09 -10.37 -17.48
CA LYS A 465 29.21 -9.01 -18.02
C LYS A 465 28.41 -8.88 -19.31
N GLY A 466 27.22 -8.26 -19.24
CA GLY A 466 26.38 -7.99 -20.41
C GLY A 466 24.92 -7.77 -20.02
N SER A 467 24.06 -7.50 -21.01
CA SER A 467 22.64 -7.17 -20.79
C SER A 467 21.78 -8.35 -20.31
N GLY A 468 22.31 -9.58 -20.24
CA GLY A 468 21.61 -10.79 -19.80
C GLY A 468 22.27 -11.56 -18.65
N GLY A 469 23.44 -11.12 -18.16
CA GLY A 469 24.22 -11.86 -17.17
C GLY A 469 23.51 -12.03 -15.81
N TYR A 470 22.58 -11.13 -15.49
CA TYR A 470 21.74 -11.23 -14.30
C TYR A 470 20.83 -12.47 -14.28
N VAL A 471 20.48 -13.05 -15.43
CA VAL A 471 19.62 -14.25 -15.51
C VAL A 471 20.39 -15.48 -15.04
N ASP A 472 21.60 -15.66 -15.57
CA ASP A 472 22.48 -16.75 -15.14
C ASP A 472 22.93 -16.57 -13.69
N LEU A 473 23.22 -15.33 -13.27
CA LEU A 473 23.56 -15.03 -11.89
C LEU A 473 22.39 -15.32 -10.94
N LYS A 474 21.15 -14.94 -11.31
CA LYS A 474 19.93 -15.31 -10.57
C LYS A 474 19.82 -16.83 -10.41
N ARG A 475 19.99 -17.60 -11.50
CA ARG A 475 19.92 -19.07 -11.45
C ARG A 475 20.94 -19.64 -10.48
N LEU A 476 22.20 -19.21 -10.55
CA LEU A 476 23.27 -19.69 -9.66
C LEU A 476 23.00 -19.34 -8.19
N ILE A 477 22.43 -18.17 -7.91
CA ILE A 477 22.04 -17.81 -6.55
C ILE A 477 20.93 -18.73 -6.05
N LEU A 478 19.90 -18.99 -6.86
CA LEU A 478 18.82 -19.90 -6.50
C LEU A 478 19.31 -21.34 -6.28
N GLU A 479 20.19 -21.84 -7.16
CA GLU A 479 20.84 -23.16 -7.02
C GLU A 479 21.62 -23.23 -5.70
N HIS A 480 22.43 -22.21 -5.40
CA HIS A 480 23.18 -22.12 -4.14
C HIS A 480 22.27 -22.10 -2.90
N ILE A 481 21.14 -21.37 -2.96
CA ILE A 481 20.17 -21.33 -1.85
C ILE A 481 19.46 -22.69 -1.70
N ALA A 482 19.11 -23.35 -2.81
CA ALA A 482 18.43 -24.65 -2.80
C ALA A 482 19.34 -25.80 -2.33
N GLU A 483 20.63 -25.76 -2.67
CA GLU A 483 21.65 -26.75 -2.28
C GLU A 483 22.27 -26.47 -0.90
N GLY A 484 21.79 -25.44 -0.20
CA GLY A 484 22.29 -25.04 1.11
C GLY A 484 22.31 -26.20 2.12
N ALA A 485 23.36 -26.24 2.95
CA ALA A 485 23.61 -27.35 3.88
C ALA A 485 22.51 -27.57 4.95
N VAL A 486 21.62 -26.60 5.16
CA VAL A 486 20.48 -26.68 6.08
C VAL A 486 19.21 -26.46 5.28
N ALA A 487 18.37 -27.50 5.20
CA ALA A 487 17.04 -27.40 4.64
C ALA A 487 16.21 -26.41 5.47
N THR A 488 15.84 -25.31 4.84
CA THR A 488 14.98 -24.25 5.38
C THR A 488 13.80 -24.02 4.44
N ASP A 489 12.75 -23.40 4.95
CA ASP A 489 11.64 -22.87 4.13
C ASP A 489 12.13 -22.04 2.93
N VAL A 490 13.22 -21.28 3.09
CA VAL A 490 13.84 -20.50 2.00
C VAL A 490 14.48 -21.40 0.95
N SER A 491 15.12 -22.51 1.33
CA SER A 491 15.72 -23.47 0.39
C SER A 491 14.66 -24.22 -0.43
N GLU A 492 13.54 -24.57 0.21
CA GLU A 492 12.40 -25.18 -0.46
C GLU A 492 11.75 -24.20 -1.45
N ALA A 493 11.62 -22.93 -1.05
CA ALA A 493 11.14 -21.88 -1.92
C ALA A 493 12.06 -21.65 -3.13
N ALA A 494 13.38 -21.62 -2.94
CA ALA A 494 14.33 -21.50 -4.04
C ALA A 494 14.25 -22.71 -5.00
N ALA A 495 14.12 -23.93 -4.47
CA ALA A 495 13.93 -25.13 -5.28
C ALA A 495 12.60 -25.13 -6.04
N ALA A 496 11.53 -24.57 -5.47
CA ALA A 496 10.25 -24.39 -6.15
C ALA A 496 10.40 -23.40 -7.30
N VAL A 497 11.04 -22.25 -7.08
CA VAL A 497 11.29 -21.24 -8.12
C VAL A 497 12.12 -21.79 -9.27
N LEU A 498 13.12 -22.65 -9.02
CA LEU A 498 13.93 -23.27 -10.08
C LEU A 498 13.16 -24.24 -10.99
N LYS A 499 12.02 -24.77 -10.55
CA LYS A 499 11.18 -25.68 -11.36
C LYS A 499 10.32 -24.94 -12.39
N PHE A 500 10.21 -23.62 -12.30
CA PHE A 500 9.41 -22.75 -13.17
C PHE A 500 10.31 -21.78 -13.96
#